data_AF-A0A0K0D1S5-F1
#
_entry.id   AF-A0A0K0D1S5-F1
#
_cell.length_a   1.000
_cell.length_b   1.000
_cell.length_c   1.000
_cell.angle_alpha   90.00
_cell.angle_beta   90.00
_cell.angle_gamma   90.00
#
_symmetry.space_group_name_H-M   'P 1'
#
loop_
_entity.id
_entity.type
_entity.pdbx_description
1 polymer ?
#
loop_
_entity_poly.entity_id
_entity_poly.type
_entity_poly.pdbx_seq_one_letter_code
_entity_poly.pdbx_strand_id
1 'polypeptide(L)'
;MYLERVEAIGLYPVSTKMRPRPSLGAEEFCIVDEVRYVRKPYRLTVVRLSQTDRDGQRTGISWNVKFHDLANVPDFIILKQHYDTSVQQNVQEGDRIEAILDGQWWTGTVNRKEPSAEDFPSSLWFCLRIIWDSGEEDIMSPWDCQPRSGSRKSGMTSIVGKRA
;
A
#
# COMPACT_ATOMS: atom_id res chain seq x y z
N MET A 1 -7.94 0.75 -8.70
CA MET A 1 -6.49 0.48 -8.68
C MET A 1 -6.09 -0.99 -8.86
N TYR A 2 -6.44 -1.97 -8.01
CA TYR A 2 -6.17 -3.38 -8.37
C TYR A 2 -7.14 -3.93 -9.43
N LEU A 3 -8.45 -3.83 -9.18
CA LEU A 3 -9.47 -4.37 -10.10
C LEU A 3 -9.47 -3.66 -11.46
N GLU A 4 -9.27 -2.33 -11.46
CA GLU A 4 -9.06 -1.58 -12.71
C GLU A 4 -7.89 -2.11 -13.52
N ARG A 5 -6.76 -2.43 -12.86
CA ARG A 5 -5.60 -2.98 -13.56
C ARG A 5 -5.88 -4.39 -14.11
N VAL A 6 -6.56 -5.23 -13.34
CA VAL A 6 -7.03 -6.56 -13.78
C VAL A 6 -7.92 -6.45 -15.01
N GLU A 7 -8.88 -5.51 -15.01
CA GLU A 7 -9.77 -5.23 -16.14
C GLU A 7 -9.00 -4.71 -17.35
N ALA A 8 -8.10 -3.74 -17.15
CA ALA A 8 -7.31 -3.11 -18.21
C ALA A 8 -6.40 -4.08 -18.96
N ILE A 9 -5.84 -5.09 -18.28
CA ILE A 9 -4.99 -6.12 -18.91
C ILE A 9 -5.78 -7.38 -19.31
N GLY A 10 -7.08 -7.44 -19.05
CA GLY A 10 -7.92 -8.58 -19.36
C GLY A 10 -7.52 -9.88 -18.63
N LEU A 11 -6.99 -9.79 -17.42
CA LEU A 11 -6.41 -10.96 -16.74
C LEU A 11 -7.47 -12.01 -16.36
N TYR A 12 -8.63 -11.55 -15.86
CA TYR A 12 -9.82 -12.37 -15.67
C TYR A 12 -11.08 -11.51 -15.54
N PRO A 13 -12.28 -12.10 -15.75
CA PRO A 13 -13.54 -11.38 -15.57
C PRO A 13 -13.74 -10.92 -14.12
N VAL A 14 -14.00 -9.62 -13.92
CA VAL A 14 -14.33 -9.04 -12.61
C VAL A 14 -15.84 -9.00 -12.44
N SER A 15 -16.35 -9.71 -11.44
CA SER A 15 -17.78 -9.68 -11.09
C SER A 15 -18.07 -8.69 -9.96
N THR A 16 -19.34 -8.29 -9.80
CA THR A 16 -19.77 -7.43 -8.69
C THR A 16 -19.39 -7.97 -7.31
N LYS A 17 -19.37 -9.30 -7.13
CA LYS A 17 -18.98 -9.96 -5.87
C LYS A 17 -17.49 -9.81 -5.52
N MET A 18 -16.67 -9.38 -6.48
CA MET A 18 -15.23 -9.15 -6.29
C MET A 18 -14.93 -7.70 -5.91
N ARG A 19 -15.89 -6.78 -6.09
CA ARG A 19 -15.73 -5.39 -5.71
C ARG A 19 -15.83 -5.22 -4.19
N PRO A 20 -15.17 -4.21 -3.60
CA PRO A 20 -15.30 -3.90 -2.17
C PRO A 20 -16.76 -3.74 -1.76
N ARG A 21 -17.11 -4.14 -0.54
CA ARG A 21 -18.47 -3.94 -0.03
C ARG A 21 -18.69 -2.45 0.21
N PRO A 22 -19.87 -1.88 -0.11
CA PRO A 22 -20.15 -0.47 0.15
C PRO A 22 -20.06 -0.03 1.61
N SER A 23 -20.10 -0.99 2.55
CA SER A 23 -20.02 -0.73 3.99
C SER A 23 -18.60 -0.59 4.52
N LEU A 24 -17.56 -0.84 3.70
CA LEU A 24 -16.17 -0.70 4.14
C LEU A 24 -15.75 0.77 4.07
N GLY A 25 -14.95 1.20 5.05
CA GLY A 25 -14.27 2.48 5.01
C GLY A 25 -13.10 2.51 4.03
N ALA A 26 -12.37 3.63 4.00
CA ALA A 26 -11.10 3.73 3.27
C ALA A 26 -10.03 2.78 3.82
N GLU A 27 -10.10 2.46 5.12
CA GLU A 27 -9.20 1.55 5.81
C GLU A 27 -10.00 0.65 6.75
N GLU A 28 -9.51 -0.59 6.92
CA GLU A 28 -10.12 -1.59 7.80
C GLU A 28 -9.03 -2.35 8.54
N PHE A 29 -9.10 -2.39 9.88
CA PHE A 29 -8.17 -3.18 10.68
C PHE A 29 -8.66 -4.62 10.76
N CYS A 30 -7.74 -5.56 10.59
CA CYS A 30 -8.08 -6.98 10.50
C CYS A 30 -7.00 -7.87 11.11
N ILE A 31 -7.43 -9.04 11.56
CA ILE A 31 -6.57 -10.21 11.80
C ILE A 31 -6.64 -11.12 10.57
N VAL A 32 -5.48 -11.65 10.16
CA VAL A 32 -5.40 -12.70 9.14
C VAL A 32 -5.73 -14.03 9.78
N ASP A 33 -6.89 -14.59 9.43
CA ASP A 33 -7.31 -15.91 9.91
C ASP A 33 -6.68 -17.05 9.08
N GLU A 34 -6.53 -16.83 7.77
CA GLU A 34 -6.08 -17.85 6.82
C GLU A 34 -5.41 -17.20 5.61
N VAL A 35 -4.33 -17.82 5.12
CA VAL A 35 -3.77 -17.56 3.80
C VAL A 35 -3.76 -18.87 3.02
N ARG A 36 -4.37 -18.88 1.84
CA ARG A 36 -4.34 -20.03 0.92
C ARG A 36 -4.07 -19.61 -0.51
N TYR A 37 -3.60 -20.55 -1.31
CA TYR A 37 -3.26 -20.32 -2.71
C TYR A 37 -4.17 -21.14 -3.63
N VAL A 38 -4.87 -20.47 -4.53
CA VAL A 38 -5.67 -21.11 -5.58
C VAL A 38 -4.83 -21.15 -6.85
N ARG A 39 -4.75 -22.31 -7.51
CA ARG A 39 -3.95 -22.49 -8.74
C ARG A 39 -4.75 -22.38 -10.03
N LYS A 40 -6.07 -22.65 -10.00
CA LYS A 40 -6.97 -22.67 -11.16
C LYS A 40 -8.31 -22.01 -10.82
N PRO A 41 -8.98 -21.34 -11.77
CA PRO A 41 -8.51 -21.03 -13.13
C PRO A 41 -7.37 -20.00 -13.16
N TYR A 42 -7.19 -19.23 -12.09
CA TYR A 42 -6.14 -18.22 -11.95
C TYR A 42 -5.33 -18.47 -10.68
N ARG A 43 -4.05 -18.10 -10.72
CA ARG A 43 -3.18 -18.15 -9.53
C ARG A 43 -3.52 -16.97 -8.63
N LEU A 44 -4.14 -17.24 -7.49
CA LEU A 44 -4.58 -16.22 -6.55
C LEU A 44 -4.11 -16.55 -5.13
N THR A 45 -3.60 -15.54 -4.45
CA THR A 45 -3.51 -15.51 -2.99
C THR A 45 -4.89 -15.15 -2.46
N VAL A 46 -5.39 -15.96 -1.53
CA VAL A 46 -6.66 -15.72 -0.85
C VAL A 46 -6.37 -15.54 0.62
N VAL A 47 -6.72 -14.37 1.14
CA VAL A 47 -6.54 -14.00 2.54
C VAL A 47 -7.92 -13.89 3.17
N ARG A 48 -8.18 -14.69 4.20
CA ARG A 48 -9.36 -14.54 5.05
C ARG A 48 -9.04 -13.52 6.15
N LEU A 49 -9.84 -12.48 6.22
CA LEU A 49 -9.69 -11.38 7.16
C LEU A 49 -10.88 -11.33 8.13
N SER A 50 -10.58 -11.21 9.41
CA SER A 50 -11.55 -10.90 10.46
C SER A 50 -11.34 -9.48 10.93
N GLN A 51 -12.34 -8.62 10.74
CA GLN A 51 -12.29 -7.22 11.12
C GLN A 51 -12.13 -7.07 12.63
N THR A 52 -11.34 -6.07 13.01
CA THR A 52 -11.19 -5.61 14.38
C THR A 52 -11.51 -4.13 14.48
N ASP A 53 -11.80 -3.67 15.69
CA ASP A 53 -11.66 -2.25 16.01
C ASP A 53 -10.17 -1.85 16.09
N ARG A 54 -9.90 -0.59 16.48
CA ARG A 54 -8.55 -0.04 16.60
C ARG A 54 -7.74 -0.71 17.73
N ASP A 55 -8.41 -1.26 18.74
CA ASP A 55 -7.79 -1.94 19.89
C ASP A 55 -7.53 -3.43 19.60
N GLY A 56 -7.93 -3.93 18.42
CA GLY A 56 -7.72 -5.29 17.98
C GLY A 56 -8.83 -6.27 18.39
N GLN A 57 -9.94 -5.78 18.96
CA GLN A 57 -11.07 -6.62 19.32
C GLN A 57 -11.88 -6.95 18.06
N ARG A 58 -12.11 -8.24 17.82
CA ARG A 58 -12.90 -8.71 16.67
C ARG A 58 -14.34 -8.19 16.72
N THR A 59 -14.82 -7.65 15.60
CA THR A 59 -16.21 -7.16 15.46
C THR A 59 -17.20 -8.27 15.09
N GLY A 60 -16.69 -9.45 14.74
CA GLY A 60 -17.46 -10.58 14.19
C GLY A 60 -17.64 -10.54 12.67
N ILE A 61 -17.27 -9.44 12.01
CA ILE A 61 -17.31 -9.31 10.55
C ILE A 61 -16.07 -9.98 9.95
N SER A 62 -16.25 -10.71 8.84
CA SER A 62 -15.15 -11.31 8.08
C SER A 62 -15.42 -11.35 6.58
N TRP A 63 -14.34 -11.38 5.80
CA TRP A 63 -14.37 -11.51 4.35
C TRP A 63 -13.11 -12.18 3.81
N ASN A 64 -13.12 -12.47 2.50
CA ASN A 64 -11.93 -12.93 1.80
C ASN A 64 -11.49 -11.85 0.82
N VAL A 65 -10.19 -11.57 0.77
CA VAL A 65 -9.55 -10.81 -0.29
C VAL A 65 -8.83 -11.79 -1.20
N LYS A 66 -9.01 -11.66 -2.51
CA LYS A 66 -8.34 -12.49 -3.52
C LYS A 66 -7.53 -11.60 -4.43
N PHE A 67 -6.24 -11.86 -4.53
CA PHE A 67 -5.36 -11.06 -5.36
C PHE A 67 -4.19 -11.85 -5.92
N HIS A 68 -3.51 -11.28 -6.90
CA HIS A 68 -2.17 -11.65 -7.32
C HIS A 68 -1.28 -10.42 -7.24
N ASP A 69 0.02 -10.66 -7.14
CA ASP A 69 1.00 -9.59 -7.33
C ASP A 69 0.90 -9.06 -8.77
N LEU A 70 0.88 -7.74 -8.92
CA LEU A 70 0.82 -7.05 -10.20
C LEU A 70 1.89 -5.97 -10.24
N ALA A 71 2.66 -5.97 -11.33
CA ALA A 71 3.53 -4.86 -11.65
C ALA A 71 2.73 -3.54 -11.64
N ASN A 72 3.29 -2.54 -10.97
CA ASN A 72 2.76 -1.19 -10.84
C ASN A 72 1.40 -1.10 -10.13
N VAL A 73 1.07 -2.08 -9.28
CA VAL A 73 -0.05 -1.97 -8.33
C VAL A 73 0.53 -1.94 -6.92
N PRO A 74 0.33 -0.85 -6.15
CA PRO A 74 0.81 -0.77 -4.78
C PRO A 74 0.13 -1.81 -3.88
N ASP A 75 0.83 -2.16 -2.80
CA ASP A 75 0.28 -3.01 -1.75
C ASP A 75 -0.91 -2.32 -1.07
N PHE A 76 -2.02 -3.06 -0.94
CA PHE A 76 -3.25 -2.60 -0.28
C PHE A 76 -3.62 -3.43 0.96
N ILE A 77 -2.76 -4.37 1.34
CA ILE A 77 -2.81 -5.06 2.64
C ILE A 77 -1.50 -4.74 3.35
N ILE A 78 -1.56 -3.82 4.30
CA ILE A 78 -0.39 -3.32 5.02
C ILE A 78 -0.34 -3.98 6.40
N LEU A 79 0.85 -4.44 6.81
CA LEU A 79 1.06 -4.92 8.17
C LEU A 79 0.75 -3.79 9.16
N LYS A 80 -0.10 -4.05 10.16
CA LYS A 80 -0.54 -3.03 11.13
C LYS A 80 0.64 -2.30 11.78
N GLN A 81 1.70 -3.03 12.13
CA GLN A 81 2.90 -2.41 12.70
C GLN A 81 3.58 -1.42 11.74
N HIS A 82 3.66 -1.74 10.44
CA HIS A 82 4.23 -0.82 9.44
C HIS A 82 3.33 0.39 9.21
N TYR A 83 2.02 0.16 9.12
CA TYR A 83 1.04 1.24 9.04
C TYR A 83 1.16 2.17 10.25
N ASP A 84 1.09 1.64 11.48
CA ASP A 84 1.18 2.41 12.72
C ASP A 84 2.51 3.20 12.79
N THR A 85 3.62 2.59 12.38
CA THR A 85 4.93 3.25 12.32
C THR A 85 4.90 4.44 11.35
N SER A 86 4.32 4.27 10.16
CA SER A 86 4.21 5.35 9.17
C SER A 86 3.32 6.50 9.64
N VAL A 87 2.25 6.19 10.38
CA VAL A 87 1.37 7.19 11.01
C VAL A 87 2.12 7.95 12.10
N GLN A 88 2.89 7.25 12.95
CA GLN A 88 3.69 7.86 14.01
C GLN A 88 4.83 8.74 13.48
N GLN A 89 5.44 8.36 12.35
CA GLN A 89 6.41 9.20 11.66
C GLN A 89 5.79 10.53 11.23
N ASN A 90 4.48 10.53 10.97
CA ASN A 90 3.68 11.72 10.72
C ASN A 90 4.29 12.65 9.66
N VAL A 91 4.71 12.08 8.53
CA VAL A 91 5.29 12.82 7.40
C VAL A 91 4.38 13.99 6.98
N GLN A 92 4.94 15.18 6.87
CA GLN A 92 4.29 16.45 6.52
C GLN A 92 4.87 17.06 5.24
N GLU A 93 4.18 18.09 4.74
CA GLU A 93 4.69 18.94 3.67
C GLU A 93 6.04 19.58 4.07
N GLY A 94 6.98 19.58 3.13
CA GLY A 94 8.36 20.03 3.34
C GLY A 94 9.31 18.97 3.87
N ASP A 95 8.81 17.83 4.37
CA ASP A 95 9.68 16.78 4.88
C ASP A 95 10.51 16.12 3.78
N ARG A 96 11.76 15.79 4.13
CA ARG A 96 12.67 15.01 3.30
C ARG A 96 12.46 13.53 3.56
N ILE A 97 12.16 12.80 2.49
CA ILE A 97 11.89 11.36 2.55
C ILE A 97 12.87 10.58 1.69
N GLU A 98 12.96 9.29 1.98
CA GLU A 98 13.57 8.29 1.12
C GLU A 98 12.63 7.10 0.93
N ALA A 99 12.67 6.50 -0.26
CA ALA A 99 11.90 5.30 -0.60
C ALA A 99 12.75 4.35 -1.43
N ILE A 100 12.37 3.07 -1.45
CA ILE A 100 12.94 2.09 -2.39
C ILE A 100 11.95 1.90 -3.52
N LEU A 101 12.34 2.30 -4.73
CA LEU A 101 11.58 2.08 -5.96
C LEU A 101 12.44 1.28 -6.93
N ASP A 102 11.89 0.22 -7.53
CA ASP A 102 12.60 -0.69 -8.44
C ASP A 102 13.95 -1.19 -7.90
N GLY A 103 14.02 -1.42 -6.59
CA GLY A 103 15.23 -1.90 -5.89
C GLY A 103 16.32 -0.85 -5.68
N GLN A 104 16.05 0.42 -5.99
CA GLN A 104 16.96 1.55 -5.82
C GLN A 104 16.44 2.52 -4.78
N TRP A 105 17.35 3.17 -4.05
CA TRP A 105 16.97 4.27 -3.16
C TRP A 105 16.68 5.54 -3.95
N TRP A 106 15.60 6.21 -3.59
CA TRP A 106 15.19 7.51 -4.10
C TRP A 106 15.00 8.47 -2.93
N THR A 107 15.51 9.68 -3.07
CA THR A 107 15.31 10.77 -2.10
C THR A 107 14.52 11.90 -2.73
N GLY A 108 13.60 12.49 -1.96
CA GLY A 108 12.71 13.54 -2.42
C GLY A 108 12.16 14.38 -1.28
N THR A 109 11.30 15.34 -1.63
CA THR A 109 10.58 16.21 -0.68
C THR A 109 9.08 15.99 -0.84
N VAL A 110 8.36 15.93 0.27
CA VAL A 110 6.89 15.98 0.25
C VAL A 110 6.47 17.38 -0.14
N ASN A 111 5.96 17.55 -1.35
CA ASN A 111 5.46 18.82 -1.85
C ASN A 111 4.09 19.16 -1.26
N ARG A 112 3.23 18.15 -1.13
CA ARG A 112 1.87 18.35 -0.62
C ARG A 112 1.33 17.10 0.06
N LYS A 113 0.43 17.29 1.04
CA LYS A 113 -0.34 16.22 1.68
C LYS A 113 -1.84 16.47 1.53
N GLU A 114 -2.50 15.67 0.70
CA GLU A 114 -3.93 15.81 0.42
C GLU A 114 -4.57 14.44 0.11
N PRO A 115 -5.85 14.21 0.46
CA PRO A 115 -6.51 12.93 0.21
C PRO A 115 -6.64 12.64 -1.30
N SER A 116 -6.47 11.38 -1.69
CA SER A 116 -6.60 10.96 -3.09
C SER A 116 -8.05 10.84 -3.56
N ALA A 117 -9.01 10.83 -2.65
CA ALA A 117 -10.44 10.66 -2.94
C ALA A 117 -11.29 11.55 -2.03
N GLU A 118 -12.22 12.31 -2.62
CA GLU A 118 -13.09 13.25 -1.90
C GLU A 118 -14.02 12.55 -0.89
N ASP A 119 -14.50 11.35 -1.22
CA ASP A 119 -15.35 10.55 -0.35
C ASP A 119 -14.62 10.07 0.93
N PHE A 120 -13.28 10.13 0.94
CA PHE A 120 -12.45 9.67 2.03
C PHE A 120 -11.37 10.70 2.42
N PRO A 121 -11.77 11.86 2.97
CA PRO A 121 -10.87 12.98 3.21
C PRO A 121 -9.79 12.71 4.27
N SER A 122 -9.99 11.69 5.10
CA SER A 122 -9.00 11.24 6.10
C SER A 122 -8.15 10.05 5.64
N SER A 123 -8.33 9.57 4.41
CA SER A 123 -7.55 8.43 3.89
C SER A 123 -6.08 8.79 3.75
N LEU A 124 -5.22 7.89 4.20
CA LEU A 124 -3.77 7.99 3.98
C LEU A 124 -3.31 7.34 2.67
N TRP A 125 -4.25 6.73 1.94
CA TRP A 125 -3.97 6.15 0.63
C TRP A 125 -3.56 7.25 -0.35
N PHE A 126 -2.36 7.16 -0.92
CA PHE A 126 -1.84 8.10 -1.92
C PHE A 126 -1.97 9.58 -1.53
N CYS A 127 -1.81 9.88 -0.25
CA CYS A 127 -2.01 11.23 0.24
C CYS A 127 -0.77 12.13 0.14
N LEU A 128 0.40 11.59 -0.22
CA LEU A 128 1.65 12.34 -0.32
C LEU A 128 2.01 12.58 -1.77
N ARG A 129 2.11 13.85 -2.18
CA ARG A 129 2.74 14.25 -3.45
C ARG A 129 4.22 14.52 -3.22
N ILE A 130 5.07 13.80 -3.93
CA ILE A 130 6.52 13.87 -3.78
C ILE A 130 7.12 14.52 -5.02
N ILE A 131 8.08 15.40 -4.82
CA ILE A 131 9.03 15.82 -5.86
C ILE A 131 10.36 15.14 -5.53
N TRP A 132 10.79 14.22 -6.39
CA TRP A 132 12.07 13.53 -6.27
C TRP A 132 13.23 14.49 -6.57
N ASP A 133 14.43 14.16 -6.08
CA ASP A 133 15.63 14.94 -6.38
C ASP A 133 16.00 14.93 -7.88
N SER A 134 15.44 13.99 -8.66
CA SER A 134 15.52 13.98 -10.14
C SER A 134 14.64 15.05 -10.80
N GLY A 135 13.69 15.62 -10.07
CA GLY A 135 12.64 16.51 -10.57
C GLY A 135 11.36 15.79 -10.99
N GLU A 136 11.32 14.46 -10.95
CA GLU A 136 10.10 13.68 -11.21
C GLU A 136 9.11 13.80 -10.05
N GLU A 137 7.82 13.66 -10.36
CA GLU A 137 6.74 13.70 -9.39
C GLU A 137 6.09 12.34 -9.25
N ASP A 138 5.73 11.98 -8.01
CA ASP A 138 4.95 10.78 -7.71
C ASP A 138 3.94 11.04 -6.60
N ILE A 139 2.99 10.11 -6.48
CA ILE A 139 2.10 10.01 -5.33
C ILE A 139 2.33 8.69 -4.59
N MET A 140 2.31 8.74 -3.27
CA MET A 140 2.49 7.56 -2.43
C MET A 140 1.75 7.66 -1.11
N SER A 141 1.66 6.54 -0.42
CA SER A 141 1.11 6.49 0.93
C SER A 141 2.25 6.59 1.96
N PRO A 142 1.99 7.00 3.20
CA PRO A 142 3.04 7.14 4.22
C PRO A 142 3.86 5.87 4.46
N TRP A 143 3.27 4.68 4.33
CA TRP A 143 3.97 3.40 4.50
C TRP A 143 4.90 3.02 3.34
N ASP A 144 4.87 3.76 2.23
CA ASP A 144 5.74 3.55 1.06
C ASP A 144 7.07 4.31 1.18
N CYS A 145 7.24 5.15 2.21
CA CYS A 145 8.44 5.95 2.41
C CYS A 145 8.86 6.01 3.88
N GLN A 146 10.03 6.60 4.12
CA GLN A 146 10.51 6.88 5.46
C GLN A 146 11.20 8.24 5.52
N PRO A 147 11.27 8.88 6.70
CA PRO A 147 12.08 10.07 6.90
C PRO A 147 13.52 9.82 6.49
N ARG A 148 14.13 10.78 5.79
CA ARG A 148 15.52 10.66 5.34
C ARG A 148 16.45 10.58 6.56
N SER A 149 17.07 9.43 6.76
CA SER A 149 17.90 9.14 7.93
C SER A 149 19.39 9.45 7.75
N GLY A 150 19.84 9.82 6.53
CA GLY A 150 21.25 10.09 6.27
C GLY A 150 21.59 10.64 4.88
N SER A 151 22.86 10.54 4.49
CA SER A 151 23.43 11.10 3.26
C SER A 151 23.28 10.21 2.02
N ARG A 152 22.35 9.24 2.03
CA ARG A 152 22.07 8.40 0.86
C ARG A 152 21.69 9.29 -0.32
N LYS A 153 22.16 8.92 -1.52
CA LYS A 153 21.86 9.61 -2.78
C LYS A 153 20.91 8.74 -3.61
N SER A 154 20.00 9.38 -4.34
CA SER A 154 19.13 8.70 -5.31
C SER A 154 19.92 7.87 -6.31
N GLY A 155 19.36 6.74 -6.73
CA GLY A 155 19.97 5.81 -7.70
C GLY A 155 20.99 4.83 -7.10
N MET A 156 21.16 4.81 -5.78
CA MET A 156 22.05 3.84 -5.12
C MET A 156 21.32 2.51 -4.96
N THR A 157 21.83 1.45 -5.59
CA THR A 157 21.28 0.10 -5.46
C THR A 157 21.38 -0.36 -4.01
N SER A 158 20.31 -0.95 -3.48
CA SER A 158 20.38 -1.63 -2.18
C SER A 158 21.33 -2.82 -2.30
N ILE A 159 22.54 -2.72 -1.74
CA ILE A 159 23.43 -3.87 -1.56
C ILE A 159 22.85 -4.69 -0.40
N VAL A 160 21.73 -5.38 -0.62
CA VAL A 160 21.33 -6.45 0.29
C VAL A 160 22.16 -7.66 -0.13
N GLY A 161 23.16 -7.96 0.69
CA GLY A 161 24.13 -9.00 0.43
C GLY A 161 23.49 -10.35 0.08
N LYS A 162 24.02 -10.99 -0.96
CA LYS A 162 24.01 -12.44 -1.06
C LYS A 162 24.59 -12.99 0.24
N ARG A 163 23.75 -13.51 1.13
CA ARG A 163 24.21 -14.52 2.08
C ARG A 163 24.24 -15.84 1.33
N ALA A 164 25.42 -16.45 1.33
CA ALA A 164 25.70 -17.78 0.85
C ALA A 164 24.90 -18.83 1.64
#